data_AF-A0A9E7FTQ0-F1
#
_entry.id   AF-A0A9E7FTQ0-F1
#
_cell.length_a   1.000
_cell.length_b   1.000
_cell.length_c   1.000
_cell.angle_alpha   90.00
_cell.angle_beta   90.00
_cell.angle_gamma   90.00
#
_symmetry.space_group_name_H-M   'P 1'
#
loop_
_entity.id
_entity.type
_entity.pdbx_description
1 polymer ?
#
loop_
_entity_poly.entity_id
_entity_poly.type
_entity_poly.pdbx_seq_one_letter_code
_entity_poly.pdbx_strand_id
1 'polypeptide(L)'
;MCRNKEAKPVSSISDARLAGDDDGERRSGYEEPIHDQQGEGEPHVDEVGEELVLLGRIVWPIVITSFLLYSRSVVSMLFLGRLGGAELAGGSLAIAFANITGYSVLKGLAMGMEPICGQAFGARRWSVLAHTFQKTLLLLLLATIPISLLWLNMEPILLRLGQDAAITSVAKDYLLYSFPDLIAQAHLHPLRIFLRSQSHTKPLTLFAAFALLLHFPVNYLLASYLDCGVKGVALASSWNTISIDLGLVGFILRSENSIKPWAGLSRESIRGWWPLLALALPTAASVCLEWWWYEVMLLMCGRLPDPRAGVAAMGVLIQTTGLIYVLPASLGMGLSTRVGHELGANRPARARHAALVGLSVAAAVGSLAFAFTVGVRHAWGRMFTDELPTLALTSAALPIVGLCELGNCPQTAGCGVLRGSARPAAGANINFCSFYVIGLPVAAAAGFRLGFGFQGLWLGLVAAQASCVCLVLSTVARTDWEAEARRAEELTGTAANGPKDELSVTLLA
;
A
#
# COMPACT_ATOMS: atom_id res chain seq x y z
N MET A 1 -17.40 60.62 37.70
CA MET A 1 -18.65 61.33 37.33
C MET A 1 -19.37 60.49 36.31
N CYS A 2 -20.62 60.02 36.40
CA CYS A 2 -21.73 59.98 37.37
C CYS A 2 -22.50 58.69 37.01
N ARG A 3 -22.77 57.73 37.92
CA ARG A 3 -23.92 57.59 38.85
C ARG A 3 -25.34 57.68 38.24
N ASN A 4 -26.06 56.55 38.25
CA ASN A 4 -27.41 56.29 38.80
C ASN A 4 -27.70 54.78 38.61
N LYS A 5 -27.97 53.89 39.60
CA LYS A 5 -29.04 53.77 40.64
C LYS A 5 -30.45 53.83 40.03
N GLU A 6 -31.33 52.83 40.16
CA GLU A 6 -32.09 52.31 41.33
C GLU A 6 -32.83 50.99 40.91
N ALA A 7 -33.50 50.14 41.70
CA ALA A 7 -33.62 49.74 43.12
C ALA A 7 -34.52 48.47 43.19
N LYS A 8 -34.45 47.72 44.32
CA LYS A 8 -35.19 46.47 44.67
C LYS A 8 -36.69 46.71 45.06
N PRO A 9 -37.50 45.68 45.43
CA PRO A 9 -37.52 45.03 46.78
C PRO A 9 -37.66 43.47 46.70
N VAL A 10 -37.16 42.59 47.58
CA VAL A 10 -37.32 42.28 49.03
C VAL A 10 -38.73 41.80 49.47
N SER A 11 -38.85 40.51 49.80
CA SER A 11 -39.42 40.05 51.09
C SER A 11 -39.00 38.61 51.45
N SER A 12 -38.69 38.43 52.73
CA SER A 12 -38.37 37.22 53.48
C SER A 12 -39.62 36.58 54.08
N ILE A 13 -39.58 35.30 54.48
CA ILE A 13 -40.13 34.77 55.75
C ILE A 13 -39.61 33.34 55.98
N SER A 14 -39.34 33.04 57.24
CA SER A 14 -38.79 31.81 57.81
C SER A 14 -39.87 30.88 58.39
N ASP A 15 -39.43 29.65 58.68
CA ASP A 15 -39.85 28.75 59.78
C ASP A 15 -41.07 27.80 59.68
N ALA A 16 -40.73 26.52 59.93
CA ALA A 16 -41.36 25.56 60.85
C ALA A 16 -42.29 24.42 60.34
N ARG A 17 -41.72 23.19 60.47
CA ARG A 17 -42.21 21.99 61.21
C ARG A 17 -43.27 21.04 60.60
N LEU A 18 -42.78 19.79 60.46
CA LEU A 18 -43.31 18.48 60.91
C LEU A 18 -44.27 17.64 60.04
N ALA A 19 -43.73 16.43 59.76
CA ALA A 19 -44.32 15.08 59.77
C ALA A 19 -45.13 14.57 58.57
N GLY A 20 -44.67 13.42 58.06
CA GLY A 20 -45.38 12.52 57.13
C GLY A 20 -44.40 11.56 56.45
N ASP A 21 -44.12 10.42 57.11
CA ASP A 21 -43.49 9.24 56.51
C ASP A 21 -44.32 8.74 55.31
N ASP A 22 -43.67 8.39 54.20
CA ASP A 22 -44.07 7.21 53.43
C ASP A 22 -42.92 6.67 52.57
N ASP A 23 -42.86 5.35 52.50
CA ASP A 23 -41.78 4.50 52.01
C ASP A 23 -41.40 4.70 50.53
N GLY A 24 -40.11 4.52 50.22
CA GLY A 24 -39.65 4.43 48.83
C GLY A 24 -38.14 4.38 48.65
N GLU A 25 -37.52 3.25 48.95
CA GLU A 25 -36.14 2.93 48.55
C GLU A 25 -35.97 3.10 47.02
N ARG A 26 -35.30 4.16 46.58
CA ARG A 26 -34.70 4.24 45.23
C ARG A 26 -33.24 3.82 45.31
N ARG A 27 -32.99 2.53 45.06
CA ARG A 27 -31.71 2.04 44.55
C ARG A 27 -31.53 2.59 43.12
N SER A 28 -30.56 3.47 42.91
CA SER A 28 -30.11 3.84 41.57
C SER A 28 -29.41 2.65 40.93
N GLY A 29 -30.02 2.11 39.88
CA GLY A 29 -29.50 0.98 39.10
C GLY A 29 -28.16 1.32 38.46
N TYR A 30 -27.13 0.61 38.91
CA TYR A 30 -26.03 0.22 38.04
C TYR A 30 -26.56 -0.95 37.21
N GLU A 31 -26.95 -0.69 35.96
CA GLU A 31 -27.14 -1.76 34.98
C GLU A 31 -25.75 -2.35 34.68
N GLU A 32 -25.53 -3.58 35.15
CA GLU A 32 -24.43 -4.43 34.67
C GLU A 32 -24.54 -4.56 33.15
N PRO A 33 -23.43 -4.44 32.39
CA PRO A 33 -23.46 -4.76 30.98
C PRO A 33 -23.74 -6.26 30.84
N ILE A 34 -24.86 -6.57 30.18
CA ILE A 34 -25.22 -7.91 29.75
C ILE A 34 -24.05 -8.49 28.97
N HIS A 35 -23.43 -9.54 29.52
CA HIS A 35 -22.55 -10.43 28.79
C HIS A 35 -23.39 -11.11 27.70
N ASP A 36 -23.44 -10.50 26.51
CA ASP A 36 -23.96 -11.17 25.33
C ASP A 36 -22.90 -12.18 24.89
N GLN A 37 -23.08 -13.44 25.31
CA GLN A 37 -22.39 -14.57 24.70
C GLN A 37 -22.93 -14.72 23.28
N GLN A 38 -22.39 -13.93 22.35
CA GLN A 38 -22.66 -14.10 20.92
C GLN A 38 -21.99 -15.39 20.46
N GLY A 39 -22.82 -16.42 20.34
CA GLY A 39 -22.49 -17.67 19.66
C GLY A 39 -22.06 -17.41 18.23
N GLU A 40 -21.23 -18.31 17.72
CA GLU A 40 -20.79 -18.38 16.33
C GLU A 40 -22.00 -18.48 15.39
N GLY A 41 -22.48 -17.35 14.88
CA GLY A 41 -23.58 -17.24 13.91
C GLY A 41 -23.15 -16.38 12.73
N GLU A 42 -23.63 -16.71 11.53
CA GLU A 42 -23.37 -15.96 10.30
C GLU A 42 -23.67 -14.46 10.46
N PRO A 43 -22.86 -13.57 9.86
CA PRO A 43 -23.04 -12.12 10.02
C PRO A 43 -24.40 -11.68 9.48
N HIS A 44 -25.12 -10.87 10.27
CA HIS A 44 -26.41 -10.31 9.86
C HIS A 44 -26.21 -9.37 8.66
N VAL A 45 -27.18 -9.30 7.74
CA VAL A 45 -27.07 -8.51 6.48
C VAL A 45 -26.70 -7.04 6.74
N ASP A 46 -27.19 -6.47 7.85
CA ASP A 46 -26.89 -5.10 8.27
C ASP A 46 -25.41 -4.92 8.67
N GLU A 47 -24.79 -5.94 9.28
CA GLU A 47 -23.38 -5.91 9.71
C GLU A 47 -22.42 -6.01 8.51
N VAL A 48 -22.81 -6.74 7.46
CA VAL A 48 -22.05 -6.78 6.20
C VAL A 48 -22.12 -5.41 5.51
N GLY A 49 -23.31 -4.79 5.48
CA GLY A 49 -23.50 -3.46 4.92
C GLY A 49 -22.68 -2.38 5.62
N GLU A 50 -22.66 -2.39 6.96
CA GLU A 50 -21.84 -1.45 7.75
C GLU A 50 -20.34 -1.62 7.45
N GLU A 51 -19.84 -2.85 7.46
CA GLU A 51 -18.42 -3.11 7.23
C GLU A 51 -18.00 -2.74 5.79
N LEU A 52 -18.86 -2.96 4.78
CA LEU A 52 -18.63 -2.49 3.41
C LEU A 52 -18.48 -0.96 3.34
N VAL A 53 -19.29 -0.21 4.09
CA VAL A 53 -19.19 1.26 4.15
C VAL A 53 -17.88 1.68 4.82
N LEU A 54 -17.50 1.04 5.92
CA LEU A 54 -16.26 1.35 6.64
C LEU A 54 -15.02 1.04 5.80
N LEU A 55 -14.97 -0.14 5.17
CA LEU A 55 -13.91 -0.50 4.23
C LEU A 55 -13.89 0.45 3.03
N GLY A 56 -15.05 0.75 2.44
CA GLY A 56 -15.17 1.65 1.30
C GLY A 56 -14.64 3.06 1.56
N ARG A 57 -14.86 3.60 2.77
CA ARG A 57 -14.33 4.91 3.19
C ARG A 57 -12.80 4.96 3.21
N ILE A 58 -12.15 3.84 3.48
CA ILE A 58 -10.68 3.73 3.47
C ILE A 58 -10.17 3.42 2.06
N VAL A 59 -10.76 2.42 1.40
CA VAL A 59 -10.27 1.85 0.14
C VAL A 59 -10.46 2.81 -1.05
N TRP A 60 -11.61 3.47 -1.19
CA TRP A 60 -11.88 4.32 -2.37
C TRP A 60 -10.87 5.46 -2.56
N PRO A 61 -10.55 6.27 -1.51
CA PRO A 61 -9.49 7.27 -1.63
C PRO A 61 -8.12 6.67 -1.99
N ILE A 62 -7.82 5.47 -1.49
CA ILE A 62 -6.56 4.78 -1.81
C ILE A 62 -6.52 4.34 -3.28
N VAL A 63 -7.64 3.85 -3.83
CA VAL A 63 -7.79 3.50 -5.25
C VAL A 63 -7.53 4.73 -6.11
N ILE A 64 -8.23 5.84 -5.85
CA ILE A 64 -8.07 7.08 -6.62
C ILE A 64 -6.63 7.58 -6.54
N THR A 65 -6.06 7.62 -5.33
CA THR A 65 -4.67 8.01 -5.11
C THR A 65 -3.71 7.13 -5.91
N SER A 66 -3.91 5.82 -5.90
CA SER A 66 -3.03 4.87 -6.58
C SER A 66 -3.07 5.07 -8.10
N PHE A 67 -4.25 5.35 -8.68
CA PHE A 67 -4.36 5.74 -10.10
C PHE A 67 -3.68 7.08 -10.42
N LEU A 68 -3.76 8.06 -9.52
CA LEU A 68 -3.06 9.34 -9.69
C LEU A 68 -1.54 9.17 -9.67
N LEU A 69 -1.04 8.36 -8.74
CA LEU A 69 0.39 8.04 -8.65
C LEU A 69 0.88 7.22 -9.84
N TYR A 70 0.05 6.30 -10.38
CA TYR A 70 0.37 5.52 -11.57
C TYR A 70 0.41 6.40 -12.84
N SER A 71 -0.53 7.33 -12.96
CA SER A 71 -0.61 8.28 -14.09
C SER A 71 0.65 9.12 -14.27
N ARG A 72 1.40 9.39 -13.18
CA ARG A 72 2.71 10.06 -13.24
C ARG A 72 3.67 9.35 -14.19
N SER A 73 3.77 8.02 -14.09
CA SER A 73 4.66 7.22 -14.94
C SER A 73 4.23 7.27 -16.40
N VAL A 74 2.92 7.24 -16.68
CA VAL A 74 2.37 7.36 -18.04
C VAL A 74 2.79 8.68 -18.67
N VAL A 75 2.61 9.79 -17.97
CA VAL A 75 3.02 11.12 -18.45
C VAL A 75 4.53 11.18 -18.71
N SER A 76 5.36 10.69 -17.78
CA SER A 76 6.82 10.66 -17.99
C SER A 76 7.22 9.85 -19.23
N MET A 77 6.57 8.71 -19.48
CA MET A 77 6.81 7.89 -20.68
C MET A 77 6.40 8.59 -21.97
N LEU A 78 5.31 9.36 -21.97
CA LEU A 78 4.91 10.15 -23.14
C LEU A 78 5.98 11.18 -23.52
N PHE A 79 6.60 11.84 -22.54
CA PHE A 79 7.69 12.77 -22.80
C PHE A 79 8.95 12.07 -23.31
N LEU A 80 9.34 10.94 -22.72
CA LEU A 80 10.46 10.13 -23.22
C LEU A 80 10.23 9.67 -24.66
N GLY A 81 9.02 9.21 -24.99
CA GLY A 81 8.65 8.81 -26.35
C GLY A 81 8.70 9.95 -27.37
N ARG A 82 8.43 11.18 -26.95
CA ARG A 82 8.56 12.38 -27.80
C ARG A 82 10.01 12.80 -28.03
N LEU A 83 10.90 12.54 -27.07
CA LEU A 83 12.33 12.85 -27.21
C LEU A 83 12.99 11.91 -28.24
N GLY A 84 12.61 10.64 -28.26
CA GLY A 84 13.07 9.68 -29.26
C GLY A 84 13.00 8.23 -28.81
N GLY A 85 13.31 7.32 -29.74
CA GLY A 85 13.26 5.87 -29.47
C GLY A 85 14.35 5.41 -28.48
N ALA A 86 15.55 6.00 -28.53
CA ALA A 86 16.63 5.67 -27.62
C ALA A 86 16.35 6.18 -26.20
N GLU A 87 15.76 7.37 -26.10
CA GLU A 87 15.33 8.03 -24.86
C GLU A 87 14.24 7.23 -24.16
N LEU A 88 13.24 6.76 -24.92
CA LEU A 88 12.19 5.88 -24.42
C LEU A 88 12.75 4.55 -23.92
N ALA A 89 13.60 3.89 -24.71
CA ALA A 89 14.18 2.60 -24.33
C ALA A 89 15.10 2.73 -23.10
N GLY A 90 15.99 3.73 -23.09
CA GLY A 90 16.91 3.97 -21.98
C GLY A 90 16.18 4.43 -20.71
N GLY A 91 15.19 5.31 -20.82
CA GLY A 91 14.36 5.72 -19.69
C GLY A 91 13.54 4.57 -19.12
N SER A 92 12.98 3.70 -19.98
CA SER A 92 12.27 2.49 -19.55
C SER A 92 13.21 1.54 -18.80
N LEU A 93 14.42 1.32 -19.32
CA LEU A 93 15.44 0.49 -18.68
C LEU A 93 15.86 1.05 -17.31
N ALA A 94 16.04 2.36 -17.19
CA ALA A 94 16.34 3.01 -15.92
C ALA A 94 15.21 2.86 -14.90
N ILE A 95 13.95 3.05 -15.32
CA ILE A 95 12.77 2.88 -14.45
C ILE A 95 12.67 1.42 -13.98
N ALA A 96 12.87 0.44 -14.87
CA ALA A 96 12.89 -0.98 -14.51
C ALA A 96 13.99 -1.28 -13.48
N PHE A 97 15.22 -0.82 -13.74
CA PHE A 97 16.35 -0.98 -12.83
C PHE A 97 16.06 -0.34 -11.46
N ALA A 98 15.50 0.87 -11.44
CA ALA A 98 15.14 1.59 -10.22
C ALA A 98 14.02 0.88 -9.42
N ASN A 99 13.01 0.34 -10.11
CA ASN A 99 11.92 -0.44 -9.50
C ASN A 99 12.46 -1.71 -8.82
N ILE A 100 13.31 -2.46 -9.51
CA ILE A 100 13.90 -3.71 -9.01
C ILE A 100 14.80 -3.44 -7.80
N THR A 101 15.68 -2.45 -7.90
CA THR A 101 16.79 -2.29 -6.96
C THR A 101 16.55 -1.28 -5.84
N GLY A 102 15.59 -0.37 -6.02
CA GLY A 102 15.36 0.75 -5.09
C GLY A 102 13.91 0.87 -4.64
N TYR A 103 12.99 1.20 -5.55
CA TYR A 103 11.63 1.57 -5.16
C TYR A 103 10.84 0.41 -4.55
N SER A 104 11.01 -0.83 -5.03
CA SER A 104 10.38 -2.01 -4.40
C SER A 104 10.89 -2.25 -2.98
N VAL A 105 12.20 -2.07 -2.76
CA VAL A 105 12.86 -2.22 -1.45
C VAL A 105 12.34 -1.17 -0.47
N LEU A 106 12.35 0.12 -0.86
CA LEU A 106 11.83 1.20 0.00
C LEU A 106 10.36 1.00 0.34
N LYS A 107 9.52 0.70 -0.66
CA LYS A 107 8.10 0.43 -0.48
C LYS A 107 7.88 -0.72 0.50
N GLY A 108 8.58 -1.84 0.31
CA GLY A 108 8.41 -3.03 1.13
C GLY A 108 8.94 -2.87 2.55
N LEU A 109 10.06 -2.17 2.75
CA LEU A 109 10.56 -1.83 4.09
C LEU A 109 9.58 -0.91 4.83
N ALA A 110 9.04 0.11 4.16
CA ALA A 110 8.03 0.99 4.76
C ALA A 110 6.76 0.24 5.15
N MET A 111 6.27 -0.68 4.32
CA MET A 111 5.07 -1.46 4.61
C MET A 111 5.18 -2.31 5.88
N GLY A 112 6.40 -2.60 6.37
CA GLY A 112 6.62 -3.23 7.66
C GLY A 112 6.11 -2.45 8.87
N MET A 113 5.91 -1.14 8.73
CA MET A 113 5.36 -0.31 9.80
C MET A 113 3.82 -0.37 9.89
N GLU A 114 3.13 -0.79 8.82
CA GLU A 114 1.66 -0.84 8.76
C GLU A 114 1.01 -1.56 9.97
N PRO A 115 1.49 -2.75 10.39
CA PRO A 115 0.86 -3.48 11.49
C PRO A 115 1.00 -2.71 12.81
N ILE A 116 2.20 -2.19 13.08
CA ILE A 116 2.50 -1.44 14.31
C ILE A 116 1.67 -0.16 14.34
N CYS A 117 1.63 0.59 13.24
CA CYS A 117 0.88 1.84 13.16
C CYS A 117 -0.63 1.64 13.26
N GLY A 118 -1.18 0.63 12.57
CA GLY A 118 -2.59 0.30 12.64
C GLY A 118 -3.00 -0.12 14.04
N GLN A 119 -2.27 -1.05 14.65
CA GLN A 119 -2.57 -1.54 16.00
C GLN A 119 -2.36 -0.46 17.06
N ALA A 120 -1.28 0.33 16.97
CA ALA A 120 -1.04 1.44 17.89
C ALA A 120 -2.15 2.51 17.79
N PHE A 121 -2.67 2.77 16.58
CA PHE A 121 -3.78 3.69 16.42
C PHE A 121 -5.08 3.13 17.04
N GLY A 122 -5.38 1.86 16.81
CA GLY A 122 -6.51 1.16 17.45
C GLY A 122 -6.45 1.17 18.98
N ALA A 123 -5.24 0.94 19.52
CA ALA A 123 -4.95 0.94 20.96
C ALA A 123 -4.83 2.33 21.58
N ARG A 124 -4.95 3.41 20.78
CA ARG A 124 -4.74 4.80 21.19
C ARG A 124 -3.35 5.11 21.78
N ARG A 125 -2.33 4.40 21.28
CA ARG A 125 -0.91 4.56 21.64
C ARG A 125 -0.19 5.45 20.63
N TRP A 126 -0.38 6.76 20.76
CA TRP A 126 0.11 7.72 19.78
C TRP A 126 1.64 7.88 19.76
N SER A 127 2.30 7.70 20.91
CA SER A 127 3.76 7.71 20.99
C SER A 127 4.38 6.62 20.13
N VAL A 128 3.89 5.38 20.25
CA VAL A 128 4.30 4.21 19.46
C VAL A 128 4.14 4.47 17.96
N LEU A 129 3.02 5.08 17.56
CA LEU A 129 2.76 5.47 16.18
C LEU A 129 3.84 6.45 15.66
N ALA A 130 4.13 7.52 16.41
CA ALA A 130 5.13 8.53 16.04
C ALA A 130 6.57 7.97 16.02
N HIS A 131 6.97 7.21 17.05
CA HIS A 131 8.28 6.57 17.12
C HIS A 131 8.49 5.58 15.98
N THR A 132 7.45 4.82 15.63
CA THR A 132 7.52 3.88 14.51
C THR A 132 7.75 4.59 13.19
N PHE A 133 7.06 5.73 12.95
CA PHE A 133 7.33 6.56 11.78
C PHE A 133 8.79 7.05 11.74
N GLN A 134 9.31 7.58 12.85
CA GLN A 134 10.68 8.08 12.92
C GLN A 134 11.72 6.98 12.64
N LYS A 135 11.55 5.79 13.25
CA LYS A 135 12.40 4.62 12.99
C LYS A 135 12.35 4.18 11.54
N THR A 136 11.16 4.15 10.96
CA THR A 136 10.95 3.75 9.56
C THR A 136 11.59 4.76 8.62
N LEU A 137 11.42 6.07 8.86
CA LEU A 137 12.08 7.11 8.09
C LEU A 137 13.61 6.95 8.12
N LEU A 138 14.18 6.75 9.31
CA LEU A 138 15.63 6.55 9.45
C LEU A 138 16.09 5.25 8.76
N LEU A 139 15.32 4.15 8.87
CA LEU A 139 15.60 2.90 8.15
C LEU A 139 15.65 3.13 6.63
N LEU A 140 14.67 3.85 6.08
CA LEU A 140 14.60 4.07 4.64
C LEU A 140 15.70 5.02 4.16
N LEU A 141 16.01 6.08 4.91
CA LEU A 141 17.15 6.96 4.61
C LEU A 141 18.49 6.22 4.67
N LEU A 142 18.65 5.24 5.57
CA LEU A 142 19.83 4.37 5.57
C LEU A 142 19.83 3.42 4.38
N ALA A 143 18.67 2.90 3.98
CA ALA A 143 18.53 2.03 2.81
C ALA A 143 18.82 2.76 1.49
N THR A 144 18.57 4.08 1.39
CA THR A 144 18.92 4.83 0.17
C THR A 144 20.42 4.87 -0.09
N ILE A 145 21.28 4.70 0.93
CA ILE A 145 22.75 4.70 0.78
C ILE A 145 23.24 3.54 -0.10
N PRO A 146 23.01 2.25 0.22
CA PRO A 146 23.42 1.16 -0.66
C PRO A 146 22.71 1.18 -2.02
N ILE A 147 21.44 1.61 -2.08
CA ILE A 147 20.71 1.77 -3.35
C ILE A 147 21.40 2.81 -4.24
N SER A 148 21.76 3.96 -3.66
CA SER A 148 22.51 5.03 -4.32
C SER A 148 23.85 4.55 -4.87
N LEU A 149 24.62 3.82 -4.05
CA LEU A 149 25.90 3.25 -4.49
C LEU A 149 25.72 2.27 -5.65
N LEU A 150 24.65 1.47 -5.65
CA LEU A 150 24.31 0.58 -6.75
C LEU A 150 23.95 1.37 -8.02
N TRP A 151 23.13 2.42 -7.90
CA TRP A 151 22.71 3.26 -9.02
C TRP A 151 23.87 4.01 -9.67
N LEU A 152 24.83 4.49 -8.88
CA LEU A 152 26.08 5.09 -9.39
C LEU A 152 26.89 4.11 -10.25
N ASN A 153 26.75 2.81 -10.00
CA ASN A 153 27.45 1.74 -10.71
C ASN A 153 26.57 1.03 -11.77
N MET A 154 25.42 1.60 -12.14
CA MET A 154 24.48 0.94 -13.05
C MET A 154 25.07 0.67 -14.45
N GLU A 155 25.76 1.63 -15.06
CA GLU A 155 26.27 1.49 -16.43
C GLU A 155 27.20 0.27 -16.61
N PRO A 156 28.26 0.09 -15.79
CA PRO A 156 29.07 -1.12 -15.85
C PRO A 156 28.29 -2.42 -15.64
N ILE A 157 27.23 -2.40 -14.82
CA ILE A 157 26.39 -3.57 -14.57
C ILE A 157 25.59 -3.91 -15.84
N LEU A 158 24.90 -2.93 -16.43
CA LEU A 158 24.07 -3.14 -17.62
C LEU A 158 24.90 -3.55 -18.85
N LEU A 159 26.09 -2.96 -19.03
CA LEU A 159 27.00 -3.36 -20.10
C LEU A 159 27.47 -4.82 -19.94
N ARG A 160 27.76 -5.27 -18.71
CA ARG A 160 28.11 -6.69 -18.44
C ARG A 160 26.92 -7.64 -18.65
N LEU A 161 25.70 -7.13 -18.50
CA LEU A 161 24.47 -7.86 -18.85
C LEU A 161 24.16 -7.82 -20.35
N GLY A 162 25.04 -7.23 -21.17
CA GLY A 162 24.94 -7.22 -22.63
C GLY A 162 23.99 -6.16 -23.19
N GLN A 163 23.65 -5.12 -22.41
CA GLN A 163 22.84 -4.01 -22.91
C GLN A 163 23.62 -3.14 -23.91
N ASP A 164 22.89 -2.52 -24.84
CA ASP A 164 23.45 -1.57 -25.79
C ASP A 164 24.04 -0.34 -25.07
N ALA A 165 25.18 0.15 -25.53
CA ALA A 165 25.90 1.23 -24.87
C ALA A 165 25.16 2.57 -24.95
N ALA A 166 24.47 2.87 -26.05
CA ALA A 166 23.72 4.12 -26.19
C ALA A 166 22.48 4.11 -25.29
N ILE A 167 21.74 3.00 -25.26
CA ILE A 167 20.59 2.81 -24.35
C ILE A 167 21.03 2.88 -22.88
N THR A 168 22.16 2.25 -22.56
CA THR A 168 22.72 2.25 -21.20
C THR A 168 23.15 3.65 -20.76
N SER A 169 23.75 4.44 -21.66
CA SER A 169 24.13 5.83 -21.36
C SER A 169 22.91 6.70 -21.05
N VAL A 170 21.83 6.57 -21.81
CA VAL A 170 20.56 7.26 -21.54
C VAL A 170 19.98 6.83 -20.19
N ALA A 171 19.96 5.52 -19.93
CA ALA A 171 19.44 4.97 -18.69
C ALA A 171 20.22 5.54 -17.48
N LYS A 172 21.55 5.60 -17.59
CA LYS A 172 22.42 6.16 -16.56
C LYS A 172 22.05 7.62 -16.26
N ASP A 173 21.91 8.45 -17.29
CA ASP A 173 21.51 9.84 -17.11
C ASP A 173 20.15 9.97 -16.44
N TYR A 174 19.15 9.17 -16.82
CA TYR A 174 17.85 9.16 -16.14
C TYR A 174 18.00 8.81 -14.65
N LEU A 175 18.75 7.76 -14.33
CA LEU A 175 18.87 7.24 -12.97
C LEU A 175 19.67 8.19 -12.06
N LEU A 176 20.74 8.79 -12.56
CA LEU A 176 21.53 9.80 -11.82
C LEU A 176 20.70 11.03 -11.45
N TYR A 177 19.75 11.42 -12.29
CA TYR A 177 18.85 12.54 -12.01
C TYR A 177 17.60 12.11 -11.22
N SER A 178 17.46 10.82 -10.89
CA SER A 178 16.38 10.27 -10.05
C SER A 178 16.75 10.18 -8.56
N PHE A 179 17.96 10.57 -8.16
CA PHE A 179 18.38 10.57 -6.75
C PHE A 179 17.49 11.43 -5.83
N PRO A 180 17.04 12.63 -6.24
CA PRO A 180 16.09 13.40 -5.43
C PRO A 180 14.77 12.65 -5.24
N ASP A 181 14.28 11.93 -6.27
CA ASP A 181 13.09 11.07 -6.14
C ASP A 181 13.33 9.95 -5.12
N LEU A 182 14.49 9.28 -5.16
CA LEU A 182 14.82 8.21 -4.21
C LEU A 182 14.74 8.68 -2.75
N ILE A 183 15.28 9.86 -2.45
CA ILE A 183 15.23 10.45 -1.10
C ILE A 183 13.80 10.88 -0.76
N ALA A 184 13.07 11.49 -1.69
CA ALA A 184 11.69 11.87 -1.48
C ALA A 184 10.79 10.65 -1.21
N GLN A 185 10.96 9.54 -1.95
CA GLN A 185 10.23 8.29 -1.70
C GLN A 185 10.55 7.70 -0.32
N ALA A 186 11.80 7.82 0.15
CA ALA A 186 12.20 7.36 1.47
C ALA A 186 11.41 8.04 2.61
N HIS A 187 10.95 9.27 2.37
CA HIS A 187 10.10 10.02 3.29
C HIS A 187 8.59 9.84 3.00
N LEU A 188 8.19 9.91 1.73
CA LEU A 188 6.79 9.80 1.31
C LEU A 188 6.15 8.46 1.66
N HIS A 189 6.87 7.35 1.50
CA HIS A 189 6.33 6.01 1.81
C HIS A 189 5.84 5.88 3.26
N PRO A 190 6.67 6.10 4.29
CA PRO A 190 6.21 6.03 5.67
C PRO A 190 5.17 7.10 6.00
N LEU A 191 5.25 8.29 5.38
CA LEU A 191 4.29 9.38 5.63
C LEU A 191 2.88 9.00 5.18
N ARG A 192 2.76 8.39 4.00
CA ARG A 192 1.49 7.87 3.48
C ARG A 192 0.90 6.81 4.40
N ILE A 193 1.72 5.89 4.91
CA ILE A 193 1.25 4.84 5.83
C ILE A 193 0.81 5.45 7.17
N PHE A 194 1.58 6.41 7.69
CA PHE A 194 1.29 7.10 8.94
C PHE A 194 -0.04 7.86 8.89
N LEU A 195 -0.31 8.60 7.80
CA LEU A 195 -1.58 9.29 7.59
C LEU A 195 -2.74 8.32 7.36
N ARG A 196 -2.55 7.29 6.54
CA ARG A 196 -3.58 6.27 6.30
C ARG A 196 -3.95 5.52 7.58
N SER A 197 -2.98 5.22 8.43
CA SER A 197 -3.22 4.57 9.73
C SER A 197 -4.08 5.42 10.66
N GLN A 198 -4.14 6.73 10.43
CA GLN A 198 -5.03 7.67 11.13
C GLN A 198 -6.34 7.95 10.36
N SER A 199 -6.61 7.19 9.30
CA SER A 199 -7.75 7.41 8.39
C SER A 199 -7.71 8.75 7.64
N HIS A 200 -6.57 9.43 7.58
CA HIS A 200 -6.35 10.65 6.79
C HIS A 200 -5.93 10.33 5.35
N THR A 201 -6.82 9.76 4.55
CA THR A 201 -6.53 9.36 3.16
C THR A 201 -6.79 10.46 2.13
N LYS A 202 -7.75 11.35 2.39
CA LYS A 202 -8.16 12.44 1.47
C LYS A 202 -7.04 13.45 1.14
N PRO A 203 -6.22 13.93 2.11
CA PRO A 203 -5.16 14.90 1.81
C PRO A 203 -4.18 14.37 0.76
N LEU A 204 -3.80 13.10 0.88
CA LEU A 204 -2.92 12.44 -0.09
C LEU A 204 -3.52 12.43 -1.49
N THR A 205 -4.82 12.15 -1.63
CA THR A 205 -5.50 12.19 -2.93
C THR A 205 -5.46 13.59 -3.54
N LEU A 206 -5.75 14.62 -2.74
CA LEU A 206 -5.76 16.01 -3.20
C LEU A 206 -4.38 16.46 -3.70
N PHE A 207 -3.33 16.21 -2.92
CA PHE A 207 -1.98 16.59 -3.31
C PHE A 207 -1.42 15.73 -4.45
N ALA A 208 -1.78 14.45 -4.54
CA ALA A 208 -1.44 13.62 -5.70
C ALA A 208 -2.10 14.13 -6.99
N ALA A 209 -3.36 14.56 -6.92
CA ALA A 209 -4.06 15.15 -8.07
C ALA A 209 -3.41 16.47 -8.50
N PHE A 210 -3.13 17.36 -7.54
CA PHE A 210 -2.44 18.61 -7.82
C PHE A 210 -1.04 18.40 -8.40
N ALA A 211 -0.25 17.50 -7.82
CA ALA A 211 1.07 17.18 -8.33
C ALA A 211 1.02 16.59 -9.74
N LEU A 212 0.04 15.74 -10.06
CA LEU A 212 -0.16 15.21 -11.41
C LEU A 212 -0.51 16.31 -12.41
N LEU A 213 -1.39 17.25 -12.04
CA LEU A 213 -1.72 18.41 -12.89
C LEU A 213 -0.49 19.26 -13.19
N LEU A 214 0.38 19.47 -12.20
CA LEU A 214 1.66 20.16 -12.38
C LEU A 214 2.71 19.33 -13.13
N HIS A 215 2.61 18.00 -13.12
CA HIS A 215 3.61 17.12 -13.73
C HIS A 215 3.75 17.36 -15.23
N PHE A 216 2.65 17.58 -15.94
CA PHE A 216 2.68 17.85 -17.38
C PHE A 216 3.44 19.15 -17.75
N PRO A 217 3.10 20.34 -17.20
CA PRO A 217 3.83 21.57 -17.47
C PRO A 217 5.28 21.52 -16.96
N VAL A 218 5.56 20.84 -15.84
CA VAL A 218 6.93 20.68 -15.35
C VAL A 218 7.76 19.79 -16.29
N ASN A 219 7.21 18.70 -16.81
CA ASN A 219 7.89 17.91 -17.84
C ASN A 219 8.14 18.74 -19.09
N TYR A 220 7.14 19.48 -19.58
CA TYR A 220 7.33 20.36 -20.73
C TYR A 220 8.43 21.40 -20.50
N LEU A 221 8.41 22.05 -19.33
CA LEU A 221 9.41 23.04 -18.96
C LEU A 221 10.82 22.43 -18.92
N LEU A 222 11.01 21.35 -18.16
CA LEU A 222 12.35 20.78 -17.95
C LEU A 222 12.85 20.00 -19.16
N ALA A 223 12.04 19.11 -19.71
CA ALA A 223 12.47 18.21 -20.78
C ALA A 223 12.51 18.89 -22.15
N SER A 224 11.56 19.79 -22.45
CA SER A 224 11.40 20.36 -23.79
C SER A 224 11.82 21.84 -23.88
N TYR A 225 11.38 22.70 -22.96
CA TYR A 225 11.66 24.14 -23.06
C TYR A 225 13.08 24.50 -22.62
N LEU A 226 13.56 23.92 -21.51
CA LEU A 226 14.93 24.07 -21.03
C LEU A 226 15.90 23.04 -21.64
N ASP A 227 15.40 22.21 -22.56
CA ASP A 227 16.18 21.22 -23.32
C ASP A 227 17.03 20.27 -22.45
N CYS A 228 16.55 19.92 -21.25
CA CYS A 228 17.25 18.96 -20.38
C CYS A 228 16.98 17.49 -20.80
N GLY A 229 16.16 17.26 -21.82
CA GLY A 229 15.83 15.95 -22.36
C GLY A 229 15.43 14.93 -21.28
N VAL A 230 16.07 13.77 -21.29
CA VAL A 230 15.81 12.64 -20.37
C VAL A 230 16.07 13.01 -18.90
N LYS A 231 17.07 13.85 -18.64
CA LYS A 231 17.38 14.37 -17.29
C LYS A 231 16.22 15.22 -16.77
N GLY A 232 15.62 16.02 -17.65
CA GLY A 232 14.42 16.82 -17.36
C GLY A 232 13.22 15.98 -16.94
N VAL A 233 13.00 14.82 -17.58
CA VAL A 233 11.91 13.89 -17.22
C VAL A 233 12.13 13.25 -15.83
N ALA A 234 13.38 12.88 -15.52
CA ALA A 234 13.74 12.35 -14.19
C ALA A 234 13.55 13.40 -13.08
N LEU A 235 13.97 14.65 -13.32
CA LEU A 235 13.78 15.76 -12.39
C LEU A 235 12.30 16.14 -12.23
N ALA A 236 11.51 16.12 -13.31
CA ALA A 236 10.07 16.36 -13.25
C ALA A 236 9.37 15.30 -12.38
N SER A 237 9.80 14.04 -12.51
CA SER A 237 9.33 12.93 -11.68
C SER A 237 9.67 13.13 -10.21
N SER A 238 10.90 13.55 -9.91
CA SER A 238 11.34 13.91 -8.56
C SER A 238 10.50 15.05 -7.98
N TRP A 239 10.26 16.10 -8.77
CA TRP A 239 9.46 17.25 -8.37
C TRP A 239 8.01 16.86 -8.05
N ASN A 240 7.41 15.96 -8.81
CA ASN A 240 6.07 15.44 -8.52
C ASN A 240 6.02 14.79 -7.12
N THR A 241 6.95 13.90 -6.82
CA THR A 241 7.03 13.22 -5.51
C THR A 241 7.27 14.24 -4.38
N ILE A 242 8.24 15.15 -4.54
CA ILE A 242 8.54 16.20 -3.56
C ILE A 242 7.33 17.11 -3.33
N SER A 243 6.58 17.46 -4.38
CA SER A 243 5.39 18.31 -4.27
C SER A 243 4.29 17.66 -3.43
N ILE A 244 4.08 16.35 -3.59
CA ILE A 244 3.15 15.59 -2.74
C ILE A 244 3.64 15.60 -1.30
N ASP A 245 4.93 15.33 -1.09
CA ASP A 245 5.53 15.26 0.24
C ASP A 245 5.43 16.58 1.01
N LEU A 246 5.80 17.70 0.38
CA LEU A 246 5.67 19.03 0.95
C LEU A 246 4.21 19.39 1.26
N GLY A 247 3.28 19.01 0.38
CA GLY A 247 1.84 19.20 0.60
C GLY A 247 1.35 18.46 1.85
N LEU A 248 1.76 17.19 2.02
CA LEU A 248 1.39 16.39 3.18
C LEU A 248 2.02 16.90 4.49
N VAL A 249 3.29 17.30 4.46
CA VAL A 249 3.95 17.91 5.62
C VAL A 249 3.24 19.21 6.00
N GLY A 250 2.91 20.05 5.01
CA GLY A 250 2.13 21.27 5.20
C GLY A 250 0.75 21.00 5.81
N PHE A 251 0.06 19.94 5.37
CA PHE A 251 -1.20 19.50 5.96
C PHE A 251 -1.03 19.10 7.43
N ILE A 252 -0.05 18.27 7.78
CA ILE A 252 0.18 17.83 9.17
C ILE A 252 0.53 19.00 10.08
N LEU A 253 1.32 19.97 9.59
CA LEU A 253 1.68 21.16 10.36
C LEU A 253 0.45 22.01 10.72
N ARG A 254 -0.55 22.07 9.84
CA ARG A 254 -1.78 22.87 10.02
C ARG A 254 -2.93 22.10 10.66
N SER A 255 -2.87 20.77 10.66
CA SER A 255 -3.92 19.93 11.22
C SER A 255 -3.86 19.92 12.75
N GLU A 256 -4.98 20.21 13.40
CA GLU A 256 -5.13 20.09 14.86
C GLU A 256 -5.40 18.64 15.28
N ASN A 257 -6.09 17.87 14.43
CA ASN A 257 -6.56 16.51 14.74
C ASN A 257 -5.60 15.40 14.30
N SER A 258 -4.57 15.71 13.51
CA SER A 258 -3.57 14.73 13.10
C SER A 258 -2.51 14.57 14.19
N ILE A 259 -2.20 13.32 14.52
CA ILE A 259 -1.01 12.99 15.31
C ILE A 259 0.21 13.45 14.50
N LYS A 260 1.11 14.17 15.17
CA LYS A 260 2.31 14.73 14.53
C LYS A 260 3.45 13.73 14.64
N PRO A 261 4.17 13.42 13.54
CA PRO A 261 5.23 12.41 13.56
C PRO A 261 6.44 12.83 14.41
N TRP A 262 6.62 14.13 14.68
CA TRP A 262 7.65 14.68 15.56
C TRP A 262 7.20 14.83 17.02
N ALA A 263 5.94 14.55 17.34
CA ALA A 263 5.50 14.51 18.74
C ALA A 263 6.21 13.33 19.43
N GLY A 264 6.90 13.61 20.55
CA GLY A 264 7.62 12.57 21.28
C GLY A 264 8.99 12.18 20.70
N LEU A 265 9.68 13.08 19.97
CA LEU A 265 11.11 12.94 19.66
C LEU A 265 11.90 12.56 20.94
N SER A 266 12.33 11.30 21.02
CA SER A 266 13.01 10.76 22.20
C SER A 266 14.12 9.79 21.78
N ARG A 267 14.97 9.41 22.74
CA ARG A 267 15.98 8.34 22.52
C ARG A 267 15.35 6.98 22.18
N GLU A 268 14.05 6.81 22.36
CA GLU A 268 13.34 5.57 22.01
C GLU A 268 13.20 5.40 20.50
N SER A 269 13.20 6.49 19.74
CA SER A 269 13.19 6.49 18.27
C SER A 269 14.46 5.92 17.64
N ILE A 270 15.53 5.73 18.40
CA ILE A 270 16.80 5.14 17.95
C ILE A 270 17.13 3.81 18.62
N ARG A 271 16.25 3.27 19.46
CA ARG A 271 16.41 2.00 20.19
C ARG A 271 15.34 0.98 19.77
N GLY A 272 15.57 -0.30 20.04
CA GLY A 272 14.55 -1.34 19.83
C GLY A 272 14.10 -1.47 18.38
N TRP A 273 15.05 -1.68 17.47
CA TRP A 273 14.81 -1.82 16.03
C TRP A 273 14.18 -3.16 15.65
N TRP A 274 14.39 -4.19 16.47
CA TRP A 274 14.04 -5.56 16.13
C TRP A 274 12.54 -5.78 15.82
N PRO A 275 11.57 -5.24 16.60
CA PRO A 275 10.16 -5.39 16.28
C PRO A 275 9.79 -4.82 14.90
N LEU A 276 10.38 -3.68 14.51
CA LEU A 276 10.19 -3.11 13.17
C LEU A 276 10.86 -3.95 12.10
N LEU A 277 12.13 -4.33 12.28
CA LEU A 277 12.89 -5.09 11.29
C LEU A 277 12.31 -6.49 11.04
N ALA A 278 11.80 -7.15 12.08
CA ALA A 278 11.12 -8.44 11.99
C ALA A 278 9.83 -8.39 11.14
N LEU A 279 9.23 -7.20 10.97
CA LEU A 279 8.07 -6.98 10.11
C LEU A 279 8.47 -6.39 8.75
N ALA A 280 9.45 -5.49 8.71
CA ALA A 280 9.92 -4.82 7.51
C ALA A 280 10.69 -5.72 6.56
N LEU A 281 11.60 -6.57 7.06
CA LEU A 281 12.41 -7.44 6.19
C LEU A 281 11.55 -8.47 5.44
N PRO A 282 10.61 -9.20 6.07
CA PRO A 282 9.74 -10.10 5.32
C PRO A 282 8.79 -9.36 4.37
N THR A 283 8.31 -8.18 4.75
CA THR A 283 7.47 -7.37 3.85
C THR A 283 8.26 -6.88 2.63
N ALA A 284 9.51 -6.46 2.82
CA ALA A 284 10.43 -6.11 1.73
C ALA A 284 10.67 -7.29 0.81
N ALA A 285 11.01 -8.46 1.36
CA ALA A 285 11.17 -9.68 0.59
C ALA A 285 9.90 -10.00 -0.21
N SER A 286 8.73 -9.95 0.42
CA SER A 286 7.45 -10.22 -0.23
C SER A 286 7.19 -9.29 -1.43
N VAL A 287 7.36 -7.97 -1.25
CA VAL A 287 7.13 -6.98 -2.32
C VAL A 287 8.15 -7.16 -3.45
N CYS A 288 9.44 -7.34 -3.11
CA CYS A 288 10.49 -7.56 -4.11
C CYS A 288 10.25 -8.84 -4.90
N LEU A 289 9.92 -9.95 -4.25
CA LEU A 289 9.63 -11.23 -4.89
C LEU A 289 8.46 -11.14 -5.87
N GLU A 290 7.39 -10.43 -5.52
CA GLU A 290 6.26 -10.20 -6.44
C GLU A 290 6.71 -9.40 -7.68
N TRP A 291 7.49 -8.32 -7.50
CA TRP A 291 7.91 -7.45 -8.60
C TRP A 291 8.94 -8.11 -9.50
N TRP A 292 9.96 -8.75 -8.90
CA TRP A 292 11.04 -9.40 -9.64
C TRP A 292 10.56 -10.59 -10.45
N TRP A 293 9.46 -11.22 -10.06
CA TRP A 293 8.88 -12.35 -10.79
C TRP A 293 8.49 -11.96 -12.23
N TYR A 294 7.88 -10.78 -12.43
CA TYR A 294 7.54 -10.28 -13.78
C TYR A 294 8.79 -9.99 -14.63
N GLU A 295 9.88 -9.55 -14.01
CA GLU A 295 11.15 -9.31 -14.70
C GLU A 295 11.81 -10.63 -15.10
N VAL A 296 11.76 -11.65 -14.24
CA VAL A 296 12.20 -13.00 -14.58
C VAL A 296 11.38 -13.56 -15.75
N MET A 297 10.05 -13.37 -15.74
CA MET A 297 9.21 -13.76 -16.89
C MET A 297 9.60 -13.05 -18.17
N LEU A 298 9.85 -11.73 -18.12
CA LEU A 298 10.25 -10.93 -19.26
C LEU A 298 11.57 -11.45 -19.86
N LEU A 299 12.54 -11.78 -19.00
CA LEU A 299 13.81 -12.39 -19.41
C LEU A 299 13.61 -13.79 -20.03
N MET A 300 12.75 -14.63 -19.45
CA MET A 300 12.41 -15.93 -20.03
C MET A 300 11.72 -15.78 -21.39
N CYS A 301 10.84 -14.80 -21.52
CA CYS A 301 10.16 -14.50 -22.77
C CYS A 301 11.14 -14.13 -23.88
N GLY A 302 12.20 -13.38 -23.57
CA GLY A 302 13.28 -13.04 -24.50
C GLY A 302 14.11 -14.24 -24.98
N ARG A 303 13.90 -15.45 -24.44
CA ARG A 303 14.54 -16.69 -24.89
C ARG A 303 13.62 -17.62 -25.69
N LEU A 304 12.36 -17.22 -25.91
CA LEU A 304 11.44 -17.96 -26.78
C LEU A 304 11.82 -17.78 -28.27
N PRO A 305 11.32 -18.65 -29.16
CA PRO A 305 11.67 -18.60 -30.60
C PRO A 305 11.37 -17.27 -31.30
N ASP A 306 10.31 -16.56 -30.90
CA ASP A 306 10.01 -15.19 -31.36
C ASP A 306 10.15 -14.19 -30.19
N PRO A 307 11.37 -13.76 -29.88
CA PRO A 307 11.63 -12.93 -28.70
C PRO A 307 11.12 -11.50 -28.89
N ARG A 308 11.05 -10.98 -30.12
CA ARG A 308 10.61 -9.59 -30.37
C ARG A 308 9.12 -9.44 -30.05
N ALA A 309 8.26 -10.27 -30.66
CA ALA A 309 6.83 -10.23 -30.42
C ALA A 309 6.49 -10.63 -28.99
N GLY A 310 7.18 -11.64 -28.44
CA GLY A 310 7.00 -12.10 -27.07
C GLY A 310 7.29 -11.01 -26.03
N VAL A 311 8.46 -10.35 -26.13
CA VAL A 311 8.86 -9.29 -25.18
C VAL A 311 7.91 -8.09 -25.29
N ALA A 312 7.52 -7.70 -26.50
CA ALA A 312 6.53 -6.62 -26.70
C ALA A 312 5.17 -6.97 -26.07
N ALA A 313 4.67 -8.19 -26.30
CA ALA A 313 3.41 -8.65 -25.73
C ALA A 313 3.49 -8.75 -24.19
N MET A 314 4.61 -9.24 -23.65
CA MET A 314 4.86 -9.26 -22.21
C MET A 314 4.81 -7.85 -21.62
N GLY A 315 5.42 -6.86 -22.29
CA GLY A 315 5.36 -5.46 -21.88
C GLY A 315 3.92 -4.95 -21.80
N VAL A 316 3.10 -5.21 -22.83
CA VAL A 316 1.66 -4.84 -22.82
C VAL A 316 0.93 -5.50 -21.65
N LEU A 317 1.17 -6.78 -21.40
CA LEU A 317 0.48 -7.53 -20.35
C LEU A 317 0.95 -7.15 -18.93
N ILE A 318 2.24 -6.84 -18.73
CA ILE A 318 2.76 -6.30 -17.46
C ILE A 318 2.10 -4.95 -17.16
N GLN A 319 2.02 -4.05 -18.14
CA GLN A 319 1.33 -2.76 -17.97
C GLN A 319 -0.16 -2.94 -17.67
N THR A 320 -0.80 -3.92 -18.31
CA THR A 320 -2.21 -4.26 -18.07
C THR A 320 -2.42 -4.79 -16.65
N THR A 321 -1.56 -5.71 -16.23
CA THR A 321 -1.59 -6.31 -14.89
C THR A 321 -1.31 -5.24 -13.83
N GLY A 322 -0.35 -4.35 -14.05
CA GLY A 322 -0.05 -3.23 -13.17
C GLY A 322 -1.24 -2.28 -12.99
N LEU A 323 -2.00 -2.01 -14.06
CA LEU A 323 -3.22 -1.21 -14.01
C LEU A 323 -4.32 -1.90 -13.19
N ILE A 324 -4.57 -3.18 -13.45
CA ILE A 324 -5.59 -3.96 -12.73
C ILE A 324 -5.22 -4.11 -11.26
N TYR A 325 -3.95 -4.35 -10.95
CA TYR A 325 -3.40 -4.55 -9.61
C TYR A 325 -3.61 -3.35 -8.66
N VAL A 326 -3.90 -2.16 -9.18
CA VAL A 326 -4.28 -1.00 -8.37
C VAL A 326 -5.44 -1.32 -7.43
N LEU A 327 -6.44 -2.05 -7.90
CA LEU A 327 -7.63 -2.41 -7.11
C LEU A 327 -7.30 -3.35 -5.94
N PRO A 328 -6.72 -4.54 -6.16
CA PRO A 328 -6.39 -5.46 -5.06
C PRO A 328 -5.33 -4.87 -4.12
N ALA A 329 -4.33 -4.14 -4.63
CA ALA A 329 -3.35 -3.49 -3.77
C ALA A 329 -4.02 -2.46 -2.83
N SER A 330 -4.98 -1.69 -3.33
CA SER A 330 -5.72 -0.70 -2.54
C SER A 330 -6.61 -1.36 -1.49
N LEU A 331 -7.29 -2.45 -1.85
CA LEU A 331 -8.08 -3.24 -0.93
C LEU A 331 -7.20 -3.87 0.17
N GLY A 332 -6.07 -4.46 -0.20
CA GLY A 332 -5.11 -5.02 0.76
C GLY A 332 -4.52 -3.98 1.72
N MET A 333 -4.26 -2.75 1.25
CA MET A 333 -3.85 -1.63 2.11
C MET A 333 -4.98 -1.21 3.07
N GLY A 334 -6.23 -1.15 2.59
CA GLY A 334 -7.39 -0.83 3.42
C GLY A 334 -7.67 -1.89 4.49
N LEU A 335 -7.59 -3.17 4.11
CA LEU A 335 -7.77 -4.29 5.04
C LEU A 335 -6.66 -4.35 6.09
N SER A 336 -5.41 -4.12 5.71
CA SER A 336 -4.28 -4.01 6.64
C SER A 336 -4.57 -2.96 7.72
N THR A 337 -5.05 -1.78 7.32
CA THR A 337 -5.44 -0.71 8.25
C THR A 337 -6.64 -1.09 9.11
N ARG A 338 -7.73 -1.60 8.52
CA ARG A 338 -8.97 -1.93 9.24
C ARG A 338 -8.77 -3.07 10.25
N VAL A 339 -8.13 -4.16 9.84
CA VAL A 339 -7.79 -5.29 10.73
C VAL A 339 -6.84 -4.83 11.83
N GLY A 340 -5.83 -4.02 11.49
CA GLY A 340 -4.91 -3.46 12.48
C GLY A 340 -5.63 -2.61 13.53
N HIS A 341 -6.58 -1.75 13.12
CA HIS A 341 -7.39 -0.94 14.04
C HIS A 341 -8.21 -1.79 15.00
N GLU A 342 -8.93 -2.78 14.51
CA GLU A 342 -9.80 -3.61 15.36
C GLU A 342 -8.99 -4.52 16.29
N LEU A 343 -7.87 -5.10 15.83
CA LEU A 343 -6.97 -5.86 16.70
C LEU A 343 -6.34 -4.98 17.78
N GLY A 344 -5.85 -3.79 17.42
CA GLY A 344 -5.31 -2.83 18.38
C GLY A 344 -6.35 -2.32 19.39
N ALA A 345 -7.61 -2.24 18.99
CA ALA A 345 -8.73 -1.88 19.87
C ALA A 345 -9.24 -3.06 20.71
N ASN A 346 -8.57 -4.22 20.66
CA ASN A 346 -8.97 -5.47 21.30
C ASN A 346 -10.39 -5.92 20.92
N ARG A 347 -10.69 -5.91 19.61
CA ARG A 347 -11.97 -6.34 19.01
C ARG A 347 -11.75 -7.44 17.97
N PRO A 348 -11.31 -8.64 18.39
CA PRO A 348 -10.95 -9.74 17.49
C PRO A 348 -12.10 -10.19 16.57
N ALA A 349 -13.34 -10.21 17.06
CA ALA A 349 -14.51 -10.56 16.25
C ALA A 349 -14.72 -9.59 15.08
N ARG A 350 -14.57 -8.27 15.31
CA ARG A 350 -14.68 -7.26 14.25
C ARG A 350 -13.52 -7.34 13.26
N ALA A 351 -12.31 -7.67 13.73
CA ALA A 351 -11.16 -7.91 12.86
C ALA A 351 -11.41 -9.12 11.92
N ARG A 352 -11.97 -10.21 12.44
CA ARG A 352 -12.39 -11.39 11.66
C ARG A 352 -13.45 -11.01 10.62
N HIS A 353 -14.48 -10.27 11.03
CA HIS A 353 -15.56 -9.84 10.14
C HIS A 353 -15.04 -8.96 8.99
N ALA A 354 -14.21 -7.95 9.31
CA ALA A 354 -13.56 -7.09 8.32
C ALA A 354 -12.72 -7.90 7.30
N ALA A 355 -11.99 -8.91 7.78
CA ALA A 355 -11.22 -9.80 6.91
C ALA A 355 -12.11 -10.62 5.97
N LEU A 356 -13.21 -11.20 6.47
CA LEU A 356 -14.14 -12.00 5.66
C LEU A 356 -14.85 -11.16 4.60
N VAL A 357 -15.41 -10.01 4.99
CA VAL A 357 -16.06 -9.07 4.06
C VAL A 357 -15.05 -8.59 3.01
N GLY A 358 -13.83 -8.23 3.43
CA GLY A 358 -12.76 -7.82 2.55
C GLY A 358 -12.35 -8.87 1.52
N LEU A 359 -12.23 -10.13 1.94
CA LEU A 359 -11.90 -11.24 1.04
C LEU A 359 -13.03 -11.52 0.03
N SER A 360 -14.29 -11.39 0.45
CA SER A 360 -15.46 -11.50 -0.45
C SER A 360 -15.46 -10.38 -1.50
N VAL A 361 -15.19 -9.13 -1.09
CA VAL A 361 -15.01 -8.00 -2.03
C VAL A 361 -13.85 -8.28 -2.98
N ALA A 362 -12.73 -8.83 -2.49
CA ALA A 362 -11.58 -9.16 -3.32
C ALA A 362 -11.91 -10.21 -4.39
N ALA A 363 -12.71 -11.23 -4.05
CA ALA A 363 -13.18 -12.24 -5.02
C ALA A 363 -14.09 -11.63 -6.09
N ALA A 364 -14.98 -10.71 -5.71
CA ALA A 364 -15.81 -9.97 -6.66
C ALA A 364 -14.97 -9.10 -7.60
N VAL A 365 -13.97 -8.38 -7.07
CA VAL A 365 -13.03 -7.57 -7.86
C VAL A 365 -12.22 -8.44 -8.82
N GLY A 366 -11.72 -9.58 -8.37
CA GLY A 366 -11.02 -10.55 -9.22
C GLY A 366 -11.90 -11.08 -10.35
N SER A 367 -13.17 -11.37 -10.05
CA SER A 367 -14.17 -11.81 -11.04
C SER A 367 -14.45 -10.74 -12.09
N LEU A 368 -14.53 -9.47 -11.67
CA LEU A 368 -14.69 -8.34 -12.58
C LEU A 368 -13.43 -8.15 -13.45
N ALA A 369 -12.24 -8.28 -12.89
CA ALA A 369 -10.98 -8.21 -13.63
C ALA A 369 -10.85 -9.35 -14.67
N PHE A 370 -11.28 -10.56 -14.33
CA PHE A 370 -11.37 -11.68 -15.27
C PHE A 370 -12.34 -11.38 -16.42
N ALA A 371 -13.56 -10.94 -16.11
CA ALA A 371 -14.54 -10.56 -17.12
C ALA A 371 -14.02 -9.45 -18.04
N PHE A 372 -13.36 -8.45 -17.47
CA PHE A 372 -12.75 -7.34 -18.20
C PHE A 372 -11.68 -7.83 -19.18
N THR A 373 -10.66 -8.55 -18.70
CA THR A 373 -9.54 -9.03 -19.54
C THR A 373 -10.00 -9.96 -20.66
N VAL A 374 -10.97 -10.84 -20.40
CA VAL A 374 -11.59 -11.70 -21.42
C VAL A 374 -12.38 -10.87 -22.45
N GLY A 375 -13.12 -9.87 -21.97
CA GLY A 375 -13.95 -9.00 -22.80
C GLY A 375 -13.14 -8.12 -23.76
N VAL A 376 -12.02 -7.57 -23.29
CA VAL A 376 -11.19 -6.64 -24.09
C VAL A 376 -10.11 -7.34 -24.94
N ARG A 377 -10.00 -8.67 -24.90
CA ARG A 377 -8.86 -9.44 -25.44
C ARG A 377 -8.44 -9.07 -26.87
N HIS A 378 -9.39 -8.73 -27.74
CA HIS A 378 -9.14 -8.42 -29.15
C HIS A 378 -8.86 -6.94 -29.44
N ALA A 379 -9.23 -6.04 -28.54
CA ALA A 379 -9.12 -4.59 -28.73
C ALA A 379 -7.95 -3.99 -27.93
N TRP A 380 -7.65 -4.54 -26.75
CA TRP A 380 -6.73 -3.94 -25.80
C TRP A 380 -5.32 -3.74 -26.35
N GLY A 381 -4.75 -4.75 -27.00
CA GLY A 381 -3.40 -4.67 -27.57
C GLY A 381 -3.23 -3.56 -28.61
N ARG A 382 -4.30 -3.20 -29.33
CA ARG A 382 -4.27 -2.15 -30.38
C ARG A 382 -4.08 -0.74 -29.81
N MET A 383 -4.28 -0.55 -28.51
CA MET A 383 -3.94 0.71 -27.86
C MET A 383 -2.42 0.92 -27.74
N PHE A 384 -1.62 -0.14 -27.89
CA PHE A 384 -0.18 -0.12 -27.67
C PHE A 384 0.63 -0.34 -28.96
N THR A 385 0.13 -1.15 -29.89
CA THR A 385 0.87 -1.51 -31.11
C THR A 385 -0.07 -1.98 -32.23
N ASP A 386 0.38 -1.80 -33.48
CA ASP A 386 -0.27 -2.33 -34.69
C ASP A 386 0.39 -3.63 -35.19
N GLU A 387 1.44 -4.13 -34.52
CA GLU A 387 2.16 -5.34 -34.93
C GLU A 387 1.33 -6.62 -34.68
N LEU A 388 0.91 -7.26 -35.77
CA LEU A 388 0.05 -8.46 -35.74
C LEU A 388 0.58 -9.60 -34.84
N PRO A 389 1.88 -9.97 -34.84
CA PRO A 389 2.38 -11.03 -33.98
C PRO A 389 2.20 -10.71 -32.48
N THR A 390 2.51 -9.47 -32.10
CA THR A 390 2.36 -8.97 -30.72
C THR A 390 0.89 -8.93 -30.30
N LEU A 391 0.00 -8.50 -31.20
CA LEU A 391 -1.45 -8.51 -30.97
C LEU A 391 -2.01 -9.91 -30.78
N ALA A 392 -1.56 -10.89 -31.57
CA ALA A 392 -2.00 -12.27 -31.46
C ALA A 392 -1.61 -12.89 -30.11
N LEU A 393 -0.35 -12.69 -29.68
CA LEU A 393 0.14 -13.16 -28.38
C LEU A 393 -0.61 -12.50 -27.22
N THR A 394 -0.82 -11.19 -27.30
CA THR A 394 -1.57 -10.42 -26.29
C THR A 394 -3.00 -10.91 -26.15
N SER A 395 -3.73 -11.06 -27.27
CA SER A 395 -5.12 -11.54 -27.27
C SER A 395 -5.24 -12.96 -26.72
N ALA A 396 -4.29 -13.84 -27.04
CA ALA A 396 -4.25 -15.21 -26.56
C ALA A 396 -3.92 -15.33 -25.05
N ALA A 397 -3.15 -14.39 -24.50
CA ALA A 397 -2.74 -14.41 -23.10
C ALA A 397 -3.69 -13.65 -22.16
N LEU A 398 -4.43 -12.64 -22.63
CA LEU A 398 -5.33 -11.84 -21.79
C LEU A 398 -6.35 -12.67 -20.98
N PRO A 399 -7.00 -13.71 -21.53
CA PRO A 399 -7.85 -14.59 -20.72
C PRO A 399 -7.09 -15.33 -19.61
N ILE A 400 -5.83 -15.71 -19.85
CA ILE A 400 -4.96 -16.38 -18.87
C ILE A 400 -4.58 -15.39 -17.76
N VAL A 401 -4.26 -14.14 -18.11
CA VAL A 401 -4.04 -13.05 -17.14
C VAL A 401 -5.27 -12.86 -16.27
N GLY A 402 -6.46 -12.81 -16.87
CA GLY A 402 -7.70 -12.73 -16.10
C GLY A 402 -7.88 -13.88 -15.12
N LEU A 403 -7.53 -15.11 -15.51
CA LEU A 403 -7.59 -16.26 -14.61
C LEU A 403 -6.61 -16.11 -13.43
N CYS A 404 -5.46 -15.45 -13.65
CA CYS A 404 -4.54 -15.09 -12.58
C CYS A 404 -5.19 -14.10 -11.60
N GLU A 405 -5.98 -13.14 -12.09
CA GLU A 405 -6.63 -12.12 -11.26
C GLU A 405 -7.68 -12.68 -10.29
N LEU A 406 -8.32 -13.81 -10.64
CA LEU A 406 -9.21 -14.54 -9.73
C LEU A 406 -8.50 -14.98 -8.44
N GLY A 407 -7.23 -15.38 -8.55
CA GLY A 407 -6.39 -15.72 -7.39
C GLY A 407 -5.70 -14.50 -6.78
N ASN A 408 -5.18 -13.61 -7.62
CA ASN A 408 -4.39 -12.44 -7.24
C ASN A 408 -5.16 -11.49 -6.31
N CYS A 409 -6.43 -11.22 -6.61
CA CYS A 409 -7.20 -10.27 -5.84
C CYS A 409 -7.43 -10.73 -4.38
N PRO A 410 -8.00 -11.93 -4.13
CA PRO A 410 -8.12 -12.47 -2.77
C PRO A 410 -6.76 -12.72 -2.10
N GLN A 411 -5.73 -13.14 -2.85
CA GLN A 411 -4.38 -13.33 -2.33
C GLN A 411 -3.80 -12.01 -1.79
N THR A 412 -3.86 -10.93 -2.56
CA THR A 412 -3.33 -9.62 -2.16
C THR A 412 -4.11 -9.03 -0.98
N ALA A 413 -5.44 -9.20 -0.97
CA ALA A 413 -6.30 -8.83 0.15
C ALA A 413 -5.95 -9.62 1.42
N GLY A 414 -5.78 -10.93 1.32
CA GLY A 414 -5.38 -11.79 2.44
C GLY A 414 -3.97 -11.49 2.95
N CYS A 415 -3.01 -11.17 2.09
CA CYS A 415 -1.72 -10.63 2.49
C CYS A 415 -1.87 -9.29 3.25
N GLY A 416 -2.85 -8.47 2.89
CA GLY A 416 -3.26 -7.29 3.67
C GLY A 416 -3.73 -7.64 5.08
N VAL A 417 -4.56 -8.67 5.23
CA VAL A 417 -5.01 -9.19 6.54
C VAL A 417 -3.84 -9.73 7.37
N LEU A 418 -2.93 -10.50 6.75
CA LEU A 418 -1.72 -11.00 7.42
C LEU A 418 -0.81 -9.86 7.87
N ARG A 419 -0.68 -8.78 7.08
CA ARG A 419 0.01 -7.57 7.53
C ARG A 419 -0.73 -6.90 8.69
N GLY A 420 -2.03 -6.63 8.58
CA GLY A 420 -2.82 -6.02 9.66
C GLY A 420 -2.76 -6.79 11.00
N SER A 421 -2.58 -8.12 10.92
CA SER A 421 -2.36 -9.02 12.07
C SER A 421 -0.89 -9.23 12.48
N ALA A 422 0.03 -8.37 12.03
CA ALA A 422 1.47 -8.43 12.37
C ALA A 422 2.16 -9.78 12.01
N ARG A 423 1.74 -10.40 10.90
CA ARG A 423 2.31 -11.65 10.35
C ARG A 423 2.79 -11.54 8.89
N PRO A 424 3.55 -10.50 8.50
CA PRO A 424 4.05 -10.37 7.14
C PRO A 424 4.97 -11.53 6.71
N ALA A 425 5.66 -12.18 7.65
CA ALA A 425 6.51 -13.35 7.34
C ALA A 425 5.74 -14.54 6.77
N ALA A 426 4.51 -14.77 7.24
CA ALA A 426 3.66 -15.82 6.66
C ALA A 426 3.33 -15.51 5.20
N GLY A 427 2.94 -14.27 4.90
CA GLY A 427 2.68 -13.82 3.53
C GLY A 427 3.91 -13.93 2.63
N ALA A 428 5.08 -13.50 3.12
CA ALA A 428 6.35 -13.58 2.38
C ALA A 428 6.74 -15.02 2.04
N ASN A 429 6.61 -15.95 3.01
CA ASN A 429 6.91 -17.36 2.79
C ASN A 429 5.96 -18.00 1.79
N ILE A 430 4.66 -17.69 1.88
CA ILE A 430 3.65 -18.18 0.94
C ILE A 430 3.92 -17.66 -0.47
N ASN A 431 4.24 -16.38 -0.62
CA ASN A 431 4.61 -15.77 -1.89
C ASN A 431 5.86 -16.42 -2.48
N PHE A 432 6.94 -16.57 -1.70
CA PHE A 432 8.16 -17.24 -2.16
C PHE A 432 7.88 -18.66 -2.67
N CYS A 433 7.18 -19.48 -1.89
CA CYS A 433 6.85 -20.85 -2.28
C CYS A 433 5.99 -20.87 -3.55
N SER A 434 4.98 -20.01 -3.62
CA SER A 434 4.03 -20.01 -4.73
C SER A 434 4.66 -19.52 -6.04
N PHE A 435 5.35 -18.39 -6.02
CA PHE A 435 5.90 -17.79 -7.23
C PHE A 435 7.19 -18.48 -7.71
N TYR A 436 8.08 -18.88 -6.80
CA TYR A 436 9.42 -19.36 -7.15
C TYR A 436 9.57 -20.88 -7.06
N VAL A 437 8.91 -21.54 -6.10
CA VAL A 437 9.01 -23.01 -5.96
C VAL A 437 7.99 -23.72 -6.85
N ILE A 438 6.82 -23.13 -7.08
CA ILE A 438 5.75 -23.71 -7.91
C ILE A 438 5.68 -23.01 -9.27
N GLY A 439 5.40 -21.71 -9.27
CA GLY A 439 5.10 -20.94 -10.47
C GLY A 439 6.22 -20.91 -11.50
N LEU A 440 7.44 -20.61 -11.05
CA LEU A 440 8.60 -20.48 -11.95
C LEU A 440 8.98 -21.81 -12.63
N PRO A 441 9.05 -22.96 -11.92
CA PRO A 441 9.21 -24.26 -12.57
C PRO A 441 8.09 -24.60 -13.55
N VAL A 442 6.84 -24.30 -13.22
CA VAL A 442 5.70 -24.52 -14.14
C VAL A 442 5.82 -23.63 -15.37
N ALA A 443 6.15 -22.35 -15.21
CA ALA A 443 6.39 -21.41 -16.31
C ALA A 443 7.50 -21.93 -17.23
N ALA A 444 8.63 -22.39 -16.66
CA ALA A 444 9.75 -22.89 -17.44
C ALA A 444 9.41 -24.20 -18.18
N ALA A 445 8.73 -25.13 -17.52
CA ALA A 445 8.32 -26.40 -18.13
C ALA A 445 7.29 -26.16 -19.25
N ALA A 446 6.24 -25.39 -18.98
CA ALA A 446 5.18 -25.11 -19.94
C ALA A 446 5.70 -24.26 -21.12
N GLY A 447 6.52 -23.25 -20.82
CA GLY A 447 7.04 -22.33 -21.83
C GLY A 447 8.07 -22.95 -22.77
N PHE A 448 8.96 -23.80 -22.28
CA PHE A 448 10.08 -24.33 -23.07
C PHE A 448 10.00 -25.81 -23.42
N ARG A 449 9.37 -26.65 -22.61
CA ARG A 449 9.37 -28.12 -22.81
C ARG A 449 8.06 -28.68 -23.32
N LEU A 450 6.93 -28.18 -22.83
CA LEU A 450 5.60 -28.71 -23.15
C LEU A 450 4.96 -28.09 -24.41
N GLY A 451 5.66 -27.17 -25.09
CA GLY A 451 5.21 -26.59 -26.36
C GLY A 451 4.17 -25.47 -26.25
N PHE A 452 3.82 -25.00 -25.04
CA PHE A 452 2.87 -23.88 -24.87
C PHE A 452 3.50 -22.50 -25.13
N GLY A 453 4.83 -22.40 -25.26
CA GLY A 453 5.54 -21.17 -25.61
C GLY A 453 5.19 -19.99 -24.69
N PHE A 454 4.80 -18.87 -25.27
CA PHE A 454 4.46 -17.65 -24.53
C PHE A 454 3.32 -17.85 -23.52
N GLN A 455 2.26 -18.56 -23.90
CA GLN A 455 1.13 -18.84 -23.00
C GLN A 455 1.56 -19.74 -21.84
N GLY A 456 2.53 -20.63 -22.07
CA GLY A 456 3.11 -21.48 -21.04
C GLY A 456 3.72 -20.70 -19.88
N LEU A 457 4.34 -19.54 -20.16
CA LEU A 457 4.86 -18.67 -19.10
C LEU A 457 3.73 -18.16 -18.20
N TRP A 458 2.62 -17.71 -18.79
CA TRP A 458 1.44 -17.22 -18.05
C TRP A 458 0.69 -18.33 -17.31
N LEU A 459 0.71 -19.57 -17.80
CA LEU A 459 0.20 -20.73 -17.05
C LEU A 459 1.02 -20.96 -15.76
N GLY A 460 2.30 -20.62 -15.75
CA GLY A 460 3.09 -20.58 -14.52
C GLY A 460 2.61 -19.53 -13.52
N LEU A 461 2.15 -18.36 -13.98
CA LEU A 461 1.50 -17.37 -13.12
C LEU A 461 0.21 -17.92 -12.53
N VAL A 462 -0.62 -18.59 -13.34
CA VAL A 462 -1.87 -19.22 -12.87
C VAL A 462 -1.57 -20.22 -11.76
N ALA A 463 -0.56 -21.07 -11.95
CA ALA A 463 -0.13 -22.02 -10.93
C ALA A 463 0.33 -21.34 -9.63
N ALA A 464 1.14 -20.28 -9.74
CA ALA A 464 1.56 -19.48 -8.60
C ALA A 464 0.37 -18.85 -7.86
N GLN A 465 -0.55 -18.21 -8.58
CA GLN A 465 -1.69 -17.51 -7.99
C GLN A 465 -2.68 -18.50 -7.36
N ALA A 466 -2.92 -19.64 -7.99
CA ALA A 466 -3.75 -20.71 -7.44
C ALA A 466 -3.17 -21.26 -6.13
N SER A 467 -1.87 -21.58 -6.08
CA SER A 467 -1.25 -22.05 -4.84
C SER A 467 -1.24 -20.95 -3.77
N CYS A 468 -0.96 -19.71 -4.16
CA CYS A 468 -0.86 -18.59 -3.23
C CYS A 468 -2.21 -18.28 -2.57
N VAL A 469 -3.28 -18.16 -3.35
CA VAL A 469 -4.61 -17.89 -2.82
C VAL A 469 -5.09 -19.00 -1.88
N CYS A 470 -4.87 -20.27 -2.23
CA CYS A 470 -5.23 -21.40 -1.36
C CYS A 470 -4.50 -21.34 -0.02
N LEU A 471 -3.18 -21.06 -0.04
CA LEU A 471 -2.37 -20.99 1.18
C LEU A 471 -2.70 -19.77 2.04
N VAL A 472 -2.88 -18.59 1.43
CA VAL A 472 -3.26 -17.36 2.14
C VAL A 472 -4.64 -17.52 2.78
N LEU A 473 -5.65 -17.98 2.03
CA LEU A 473 -7.00 -18.18 2.57
C LEU A 473 -7.02 -19.23 3.68
N SER A 474 -6.26 -20.33 3.52
CA SER A 474 -6.12 -21.34 4.58
C SER A 474 -5.48 -20.77 5.85
N THR A 475 -4.49 -19.89 5.70
CA THR A 475 -3.81 -19.24 6.84
C THR A 475 -4.74 -18.26 7.55
N VAL A 476 -5.51 -17.47 6.79
CA VAL A 476 -6.49 -16.54 7.37
C VAL A 476 -7.63 -17.31 8.05
N ALA A 477 -8.13 -18.38 7.45
CA ALA A 477 -9.19 -19.20 8.03
C ALA A 477 -8.78 -19.89 9.35
N ARG A 478 -7.50 -20.24 9.49
CA ARG A 478 -6.93 -20.87 10.70
C ARG A 478 -6.41 -19.86 11.73
N THR A 479 -6.65 -18.56 11.52
CA THR A 479 -6.18 -17.53 12.44
C THR A 479 -7.00 -17.55 13.73
N ASP A 480 -6.32 -17.72 14.86
CA ASP A 480 -6.87 -17.44 16.18
C ASP A 480 -6.86 -15.93 16.43
N TRP A 481 -8.01 -15.30 16.21
CA TRP A 481 -8.16 -13.85 16.31
C TRP A 481 -7.97 -13.33 17.73
N GLU A 482 -8.31 -14.12 18.76
CA GLU A 482 -8.10 -13.79 20.17
C GLU A 482 -6.60 -13.75 20.49
N ALA A 483 -5.84 -14.72 19.97
CA ALA A 483 -4.39 -14.73 20.10
C ALA A 483 -3.73 -13.53 19.40
N GLU A 484 -4.19 -13.17 18.19
CA GLU A 484 -3.66 -11.99 17.50
C GLU A 484 -4.01 -10.67 18.19
N ALA A 485 -5.16 -10.57 18.87
CA ALA A 485 -5.51 -9.40 19.67
C ALA A 485 -4.58 -9.26 20.89
N ARG A 486 -4.30 -10.36 21.62
CA ARG A 486 -3.31 -10.37 22.71
C ARG A 486 -1.92 -9.97 22.22
N ARG A 487 -1.51 -10.48 21.06
CA ARG A 487 -0.23 -10.12 20.45
C ARG A 487 -0.17 -8.64 20.03
N ALA A 488 -1.29 -8.07 19.60
CA ALA A 488 -1.38 -6.63 19.33
C ALA A 488 -1.19 -5.78 20.59
N GLU A 489 -1.69 -6.25 21.75
CA GLU A 489 -1.45 -5.59 23.03
C GLU A 489 0.05 -5.61 23.43
N GLU A 490 0.73 -6.73 23.20
CA GLU A 490 2.18 -6.82 23.40
C GLU A 490 2.95 -5.89 22.45
N LEU A 491 2.58 -5.87 21.17
CA LEU A 491 3.24 -5.04 20.14
C LEU A 491 3.10 -3.54 20.43
N THR A 492 1.97 -3.14 21.01
CA THR A 492 1.66 -1.75 21.36
C THR A 492 2.03 -1.40 22.80
N GLY A 493 2.57 -2.35 23.57
CA GLY A 493 2.98 -2.15 24.95
C GLY A 493 1.82 -1.88 25.92
N THR A 494 0.60 -2.35 25.63
CA THR A 494 -0.57 -2.22 26.53
C THR A 494 -0.67 -3.34 27.56
N ALA A 495 0.04 -4.46 27.37
CA ALA A 495 0.04 -5.60 28.30
C ALA A 495 0.64 -5.30 29.69
N ALA A 496 1.44 -4.23 29.82
CA ALA A 496 1.85 -3.70 31.11
C ALA A 496 0.95 -2.50 31.45
N ASN A 497 0.36 -2.48 32.65
CA ASN A 497 -0.47 -1.41 33.23
C ASN A 497 0.24 -0.03 33.32
N GLY A 498 0.70 0.50 32.20
CA GLY A 498 1.29 1.84 32.07
C GLY A 498 0.19 2.87 31.82
N PRO A 499 0.36 4.12 32.31
CA PRO A 499 -0.60 5.19 32.07
C PRO A 499 -0.86 5.37 30.56
N LYS A 500 -2.09 5.73 30.21
CA LYS A 500 -2.42 6.21 28.86
C LYS A 500 -1.55 7.44 28.58
N ASP A 501 -0.97 7.52 27.38
CA ASP A 501 -0.07 8.61 27.01
C ASP A 501 -0.73 9.98 27.25
N GLU A 502 -0.01 10.98 27.75
CA GLU A 502 -0.54 12.35 27.90
C GLU A 502 -1.10 12.90 26.58
N LEU A 503 -0.48 12.53 25.45
CA LEU A 503 -0.95 12.88 24.11
C LEU A 503 -2.36 12.33 23.81
N SER A 504 -2.76 11.24 24.47
CA SER A 504 -4.09 10.63 24.31
C SER A 504 -5.18 11.34 25.08
N VAL A 505 -4.83 12.03 26.16
CA VAL A 505 -5.78 12.84 26.94
C VAL A 505 -6.09 14.14 26.18
N THR A 506 -5.08 14.77 25.57
CA THR A 506 -5.23 16.06 24.87
C THR A 506 -6.02 15.96 23.55
N LEU A 507 -6.02 14.81 22.88
CA LEU A 507 -6.78 14.61 21.63
C LEU A 507 -8.24 14.17 21.86
N LEU A 508 -8.63 13.90 23.11
CA LEU A 508 -10.00 13.48 23.48
C LEU A 508 -10.78 14.57 24.25
N ALA A 509 -10.11 15.66 24.63
CA ALA A 509 -10.70 16.85 25.22
C ALA A 509 -10.93 17.90 24.13
#